data_AF-A0A2I0QMQ5-F1
#
_entry.id   AF-A0A2I0QMQ5-F1
#
_cell.length_a   1.000
_cell.length_b   1.000
_cell.length_c   1.000
_cell.angle_alpha   90.00
_cell.angle_beta   90.00
_cell.angle_gamma   90.00
#
_symmetry.space_group_name_H-M   'P 1'
#
loop_
_entity.id
_entity.type
_entity.pdbx_description
1 polymer ?
#
loop_
_entity_poly.entity_id
_entity_poly.type
_entity_poly.pdbx_seq_one_letter_code
_entity_poly.pdbx_strand_id
1 'polypeptide(L)'
;MLKEIFEQPRVINETMRGRLRLEEGIAKLGGVRMKKEEIRNINRIVFIACGTSLHAGMLGKYLMEEIARIPTEVEYASEFKYKFPVIDKGTLVIAISQSGET
;
A
#
# COMPACT_ATOMS: atom_id res chain seq x y z
N MET A 1 10.12 19.07 -10.80
CA MET A 1 8.71 18.95 -11.21
C MET A 1 8.48 18.66 -12.70
N LEU A 2 8.74 19.56 -13.67
CA LEU A 2 8.43 19.26 -15.08
C LEU A 2 9.14 17.99 -15.60
N LYS A 3 10.44 17.84 -15.31
CA LYS A 3 11.19 16.61 -15.60
C LYS A 3 10.50 15.37 -15.01
N GLU A 4 10.16 15.39 -13.73
CA GLU A 4 9.54 14.25 -13.03
C GLU A 4 8.17 13.88 -13.63
N ILE A 5 7.39 14.88 -14.04
CA ILE A 5 6.11 14.65 -14.74
C ILE A 5 6.33 13.90 -16.05
N PHE A 6 7.32 14.32 -16.84
CA PHE A 6 7.65 13.67 -18.12
C PHE A 6 8.33 12.31 -17.95
N GLU A 7 8.95 12.04 -16.79
CA GLU A 7 9.57 10.76 -16.47
C GLU A 7 8.57 9.69 -15.98
N GLN A 8 7.32 10.05 -15.64
CA GLN A 8 6.33 9.12 -15.11
C GLN A 8 6.19 7.81 -15.91
N PRO A 9 6.14 7.81 -17.26
CA PRO A 9 6.05 6.56 -18.01
C PRO A 9 7.24 5.62 -17.76
N ARG A 10 8.44 6.16 -17.62
CA ARG A 10 9.65 5.38 -17.30
C ARG A 10 9.59 4.87 -15.85
N VAL A 11 9.26 5.73 -14.90
CA VAL A 11 9.22 5.39 -13.47
C VAL A 11 8.15 4.32 -13.17
N ILE A 12 7.01 4.36 -13.84
CA ILE A 12 5.97 3.32 -13.74
C ILE A 12 6.51 1.97 -14.20
N ASN A 13 7.19 1.93 -15.35
CA ASN A 13 7.81 0.71 -15.85
C ASN A 13 8.90 0.17 -14.90
N GLU A 14 9.72 1.04 -14.33
CA GLU A 14 10.75 0.65 -13.34
C GLU A 14 10.13 0.14 -12.04
N THR A 15 9.01 0.70 -11.61
CA THR A 15 8.24 0.23 -10.45
C THR A 15 7.70 -1.18 -10.67
N MET A 16 7.27 -1.52 -11.89
CA MET A 16 6.75 -2.86 -12.19
C MET A 16 7.84 -3.88 -12.57
N ARG A 17 9.01 -3.42 -13.02
CA ARG A 17 10.09 -4.28 -13.54
C ARG A 17 10.53 -5.31 -12.50
N GLY A 18 10.56 -6.58 -12.92
CA GLY A 18 10.96 -7.71 -12.08
C GLY A 18 9.95 -8.11 -11.00
N ARG A 19 8.81 -7.41 -10.90
CA ARG A 19 7.75 -7.68 -9.92
C ARG A 19 6.52 -8.36 -10.52
N LEU A 20 6.38 -8.39 -11.84
CA LEU A 20 5.28 -9.04 -12.54
C LEU A 20 5.79 -10.26 -13.33
N ARG A 21 5.11 -11.39 -13.16
CA ARG A 21 5.29 -12.60 -13.97
C ARG A 21 4.05 -12.75 -14.85
N LEU A 22 4.11 -12.12 -16.02
CA LEU A 22 2.95 -11.96 -16.90
C LEU A 22 2.40 -13.31 -17.40
N GLU A 23 3.28 -14.26 -17.74
CA GLU A 23 2.88 -15.60 -18.19
C GLU A 23 2.12 -16.39 -17.12
N GLU A 24 2.46 -16.19 -15.86
CA GLU A 24 1.81 -16.84 -14.71
C GLU A 24 0.61 -16.03 -14.18
N GLY A 25 0.44 -14.78 -14.63
CA GLY A 25 -0.59 -13.87 -14.11
C GLY A 25 -0.38 -13.46 -12.65
N ILE A 26 0.86 -13.52 -12.12
CA ILE A 26 1.13 -13.24 -10.70
C ILE A 26 2.10 -12.06 -10.50
N ALA A 27 1.95 -11.38 -9.37
CA ALA A 27 2.92 -10.41 -8.87
C ALA A 27 3.80 -11.03 -7.78
N LYS A 28 5.11 -10.77 -7.84
CA LYS A 28 6.09 -11.15 -6.82
C LYS A 28 6.81 -9.91 -6.30
N LEU A 29 6.43 -9.48 -5.10
CA LEU A 29 7.04 -8.34 -4.42
C LEU A 29 8.16 -8.84 -3.51
N GLY A 30 9.42 -8.76 -3.96
CA GLY A 30 10.58 -9.30 -3.23
C GLY A 30 10.81 -8.73 -1.82
N GLY A 31 10.27 -7.53 -1.54
CA GLY A 31 10.32 -6.91 -0.21
C GLY A 31 9.25 -7.41 0.76
N VAL A 32 8.18 -8.04 0.27
CA VAL A 32 7.09 -8.54 1.11
C VAL A 32 7.40 -9.99 1.49
N ARG A 33 7.80 -10.20 2.75
CA ARG A 33 8.23 -11.51 3.28
C ARG A 33 7.19 -12.18 4.17
N MET A 34 5.92 -11.89 3.95
CA MET A 34 4.82 -12.50 4.70
C MET A 34 4.59 -13.94 4.23
N LYS A 35 4.35 -14.83 5.18
CA LYS A 35 3.92 -16.20 4.91
C LYS A 35 2.49 -16.18 4.37
N LYS A 36 2.14 -17.21 3.60
CA LYS A 36 0.77 -17.37 3.05
C LYS A 36 -0.31 -17.37 4.14
N GLU A 37 0.00 -17.92 5.30
CA GLU A 37 -0.92 -17.97 6.43
C GLU A 37 -1.16 -16.58 7.04
N GLU A 38 -0.12 -15.77 7.18
CA GLU A 38 -0.25 -14.37 7.63
C GLU A 38 -1.12 -13.57 6.67
N ILE A 39 -0.90 -13.73 5.35
CA ILE A 39 -1.72 -13.07 4.31
C ILE A 39 -3.20 -13.47 4.42
N ARG A 40 -3.48 -14.76 4.62
CA ARG A 40 -4.86 -15.28 4.72
C ARG A 40 -5.60 -14.82 5.96
N ASN A 41 -4.87 -14.49 7.03
CA ASN A 41 -5.45 -14.03 8.28
C ASN A 41 -5.73 -12.52 8.30
N ILE A 42 -5.38 -11.79 7.24
CA ILE A 42 -5.69 -10.36 7.14
C ILE A 42 -7.20 -10.20 6.99
N ASN A 43 -7.80 -9.46 7.93
CA ASN A 43 -9.23 -9.18 7.96
C ASN A 43 -9.54 -7.68 7.89
N ARG A 44 -8.52 -6.82 7.97
CA ARG A 44 -8.62 -5.36 7.89
C ARG A 44 -7.32 -4.77 7.38
N ILE A 45 -7.41 -3.73 6.55
CA ILE A 45 -6.24 -2.98 6.05
C ILE A 45 -6.35 -1.52 6.51
N VAL A 46 -5.25 -0.94 6.98
CA VAL A 46 -5.17 0.48 7.33
C VAL A 46 -3.98 1.09 6.63
N PHE A 47 -4.24 1.99 5.68
CA PHE A 47 -3.20 2.83 5.09
C PHE A 47 -2.95 4.03 6.00
N ILE A 48 -1.69 4.29 6.34
CA ILE A 48 -1.28 5.48 7.07
C ILE A 48 -0.30 6.29 6.22
N ALA A 49 -0.57 7.59 6.08
CA ALA A 49 0.25 8.46 5.23
C ALA A 49 0.00 9.94 5.53
N CYS A 50 0.78 10.81 4.89
CA CYS A 50 0.62 12.26 4.92
C CYS A 50 0.60 12.84 3.49
N GLY A 51 -0.09 13.96 3.28
CA GLY A 51 -0.09 14.71 2.03
C GLY A 51 -0.44 13.86 0.80
N THR A 52 0.36 13.94 -0.27
CA THR A 52 0.11 13.20 -1.52
C THR A 52 0.12 11.68 -1.35
N SER A 53 0.90 11.14 -0.40
CA SER A 53 0.90 9.71 -0.10
C SER A 53 -0.45 9.23 0.46
N LEU A 54 -1.19 10.09 1.16
CA LEU A 54 -2.54 9.80 1.63
C LEU A 54 -3.51 9.61 0.46
N HIS A 55 -3.41 10.45 -0.58
CA HIS A 55 -4.23 10.29 -1.79
C HIS A 55 -3.94 8.96 -2.50
N ALA A 56 -2.69 8.50 -2.51
CA ALA A 56 -2.36 7.16 -3.00
C ALA A 56 -3.01 6.06 -2.15
N GLY A 57 -3.04 6.22 -0.82
CA GLY A 57 -3.77 5.34 0.09
C GLY A 57 -5.28 5.31 -0.17
N MET A 58 -5.89 6.47 -0.47
CA MET A 58 -7.32 6.55 -0.85
C MET A 58 -7.63 5.75 -2.10
N LEU A 59 -6.80 5.83 -3.14
CA LEU A 59 -6.94 4.97 -4.33
C LEU A 59 -6.70 3.49 -3.98
N GLY A 60 -5.68 3.22 -3.16
CA GLY A 60 -5.38 1.88 -2.67
C GLY A 60 -6.54 1.24 -1.92
N LYS A 61 -7.28 2.00 -1.12
CA LYS A 61 -8.50 1.54 -0.44
C LYS A 61 -9.53 0.99 -1.42
N TYR A 62 -9.86 1.74 -2.48
CA TYR A 62 -10.80 1.27 -3.49
C TYR A 62 -10.35 -0.05 -4.12
N LEU A 63 -9.08 -0.15 -4.49
CA LEU A 63 -8.53 -1.37 -5.10
C LEU A 63 -8.54 -2.57 -4.15
N MET A 64 -8.19 -2.37 -2.88
CA MET A 64 -8.17 -3.45 -1.89
C MET A 64 -9.59 -3.94 -1.57
N GLU A 65 -10.55 -3.02 -1.42
CA GLU A 65 -11.95 -3.38 -1.19
C GLU A 65 -12.59 -4.05 -2.40
N GLU A 66 -12.21 -3.67 -3.63
CA GLU A 66 -12.69 -4.28 -4.86
C GLU A 66 -12.11 -5.69 -5.07
N ILE A 67 -10.79 -5.83 -5.00
CA ILE A 67 -10.08 -7.05 -5.38
C ILE A 67 -10.03 -8.06 -4.23
N ALA A 68 -9.66 -7.61 -3.04
CA ALA A 68 -9.44 -8.48 -1.89
C ALA A 68 -10.68 -8.61 -1.00
N ARG A 69 -11.68 -7.72 -1.14
CA ARG A 69 -12.91 -7.70 -0.33
C ARG A 69 -12.63 -7.55 1.17
N ILE A 70 -11.53 -6.90 1.53
CA ILE A 70 -11.12 -6.64 2.92
C ILE A 70 -11.47 -5.19 3.28
N PRO A 71 -12.18 -4.95 4.41
CA PRO A 71 -12.43 -3.60 4.91
C PRO A 71 -11.15 -2.78 5.01
N THR A 72 -11.13 -1.62 4.36
CA THR A 72 -9.91 -0.81 4.27
C THR A 72 -10.14 0.62 4.74
N GLU A 73 -9.22 1.14 5.55
CA GLU A 73 -9.23 2.49 6.07
C GLU A 73 -8.00 3.27 5.58
N VAL A 74 -8.13 4.59 5.51
CA VAL A 74 -7.02 5.48 5.18
C VAL A 74 -7.01 6.58 6.22
N GLU A 75 -5.88 6.71 6.90
CA GLU A 75 -5.74 7.58 8.05
C GLU A 75 -4.53 8.49 7.89
N TYR A 76 -4.67 9.74 8.36
CA TYR A 76 -3.54 10.63 8.49
C TYR A 76 -2.59 10.07 9.55
N ALA A 77 -1.33 9.86 9.19
CA ALA A 77 -0.35 9.29 10.11
C ALA A 77 -0.17 10.16 11.37
N SER A 78 -0.31 11.49 11.23
CA SER A 78 -0.28 12.44 12.36
C SER A 78 -1.38 12.18 13.39
N GLU A 79 -2.58 11.82 12.93
CA GLU A 79 -3.76 11.60 13.77
C GLU A 79 -3.84 10.17 14.29
N PHE A 80 -3.36 9.20 13.49
CA PHE A 80 -3.48 7.78 13.80
C PHE A 80 -2.91 7.42 15.18
N LYS A 81 -1.77 8.01 15.56
CA LYS A 81 -1.17 7.81 16.89
C LYS A 81 -2.00 8.35 18.05
N TYR A 82 -2.84 9.37 17.82
CA TYR A 82 -3.65 10.01 18.86
C TYR A 82 -5.04 9.38 19.03
N LYS A 83 -5.47 8.56 18.06
CA LYS A 83 -6.79 7.91 18.06
C LYS A 83 -6.88 6.65 18.95
N PHE A 84 -5.76 6.21 19.54
CA PHE A 84 -5.68 4.91 20.24
C PHE A 84 -6.31 3.78 19.42
N PRO A 85 -5.80 3.54 18.19
CA PRO A 85 -6.46 2.67 17.24
C PRO A 85 -6.49 1.24 17.78
N VAL A 86 -7.66 0.60 17.71
CA VAL A 86 -7.79 -0.82 18.05
C VAL A 86 -7.21 -1.61 16.88
N ILE A 87 -6.03 -2.18 17.09
CA ILE A 87 -5.29 -3.01 16.12
C ILE A 87 -5.22 -4.43 16.68
N ASP A 88 -5.72 -5.39 15.92
CA ASP A 88 -5.61 -6.81 16.23
C ASP A 88 -4.57 -7.51 15.34
N LYS A 89 -4.39 -8.82 15.52
CA LYS A 89 -3.40 -9.61 14.77
C LYS A 89 -3.73 -9.78 13.28
N GLY A 90 -4.97 -9.54 12.88
CA GLY A 90 -5.45 -9.60 11.49
C GLY A 90 -5.43 -8.24 10.78
N THR A 91 -5.06 -7.15 11.47
CA THR A 91 -4.94 -5.83 10.83
C THR A 91 -3.58 -5.69 10.13
N LEU A 92 -3.61 -5.50 8.80
CA LEU A 92 -2.44 -5.08 8.03
C LEU A 92 -2.35 -3.55 8.00
N VAL A 93 -1.30 -2.99 8.60
CA VAL A 93 -1.00 -1.55 8.50
C VAL A 93 0.03 -1.32 7.40
N ILE A 94 -0.27 -0.42 6.47
CA ILE A 94 0.60 -0.06 5.34
C ILE A 94 0.95 1.42 5.45
N ALA A 95 2.20 1.72 5.76
CA ALA A 95 2.72 3.08 5.74
C ALA A 95 3.16 3.49 4.32
N ILE A 96 2.75 4.66 3.85
CA ILE A 96 3.13 5.19 2.54
C ILE A 96 3.90 6.50 2.74
N SER A 97 5.18 6.51 2.38
CA SER A 97 6.06 7.68 2.48
C SER A 97 7.04 7.67 1.30
N GLN A 98 7.21 8.83 0.65
CA GLN A 98 8.19 8.98 -0.43
C GLN A 98 9.61 9.16 0.11
N SER A 99 9.75 9.94 1.20
CA SER A 99 11.04 10.15 1.88
C SER A 99 11.43 8.98 2.79
N GLY A 100 10.43 8.30 3.38
CA GLY A 100 10.66 7.29 4.42
C GLY A 100 11.02 7.88 5.79
N GLU A 101 11.05 9.21 5.91
CA GLU A 101 11.44 9.93 7.12
C GLU A 101 10.25 10.64 7.78
N THR A 102 9.15 10.80 7.04
CA THR A 102 7.85 11.27 7.55
C THR A 102 7.04 10.10 8.07
#